data_AF-A0A7S1T3P2-F1
#
_entry.id   AF-A0A7S1T3P2-F1
#
_cell.length_a   1.000
_cell.length_b   1.000
_cell.length_c   1.000
_cell.angle_alpha   90.00
_cell.angle_beta   90.00
_cell.angle_gamma   90.00
#
_symmetry.space_group_name_H-M   'P 1'
#
loop_
_entity.id
_entity.type
_entity.pdbx_description
1 polymer ?
#
loop_
_entity_poly.entity_id
_entity_poly.type
_entity_poly.pdbx_seq_one_letter_code
_entity_poly.pdbx_strand_id
1 'polypeptide(L)'
;MPELTIERRRDTVLKITSKLQTLTGQPEADLRQLASQLEEKAFNDAGGSEEQYFHKIARRLQQAYLFLAAGRQLNQPGQAPMASGMQQQGIASGMQQQGLGVQ
;
A
#
# COMPACT_ATOMS: atom_id res chain seq x y z
N MET A 1 -21.95 20.08 -18.19
CA MET A 1 -21.02 19.87 -17.07
C MET A 1 -19.64 20.31 -17.54
N PRO A 2 -18.85 21.08 -16.78
CA PRO A 2 -17.48 21.37 -17.21
C PRO A 2 -16.74 20.03 -17.34
N GLU A 3 -16.23 19.74 -18.54
CA GLU A 3 -15.42 18.55 -18.78
C GLU A 3 -14.09 18.70 -18.04
N LEU A 4 -13.62 17.61 -17.43
CA LEU A 4 -12.28 17.54 -16.83
C LEU A 4 -11.23 17.71 -17.93
N THR A 5 -10.69 18.92 -18.04
CA THR A 5 -9.69 19.25 -19.05
C THR A 5 -8.37 18.54 -18.76
N ILE A 6 -7.58 18.29 -19.82
CA ILE A 6 -6.23 17.73 -19.71
C ILE A 6 -5.36 18.56 -18.76
N GLU A 7 -5.52 19.90 -18.78
CA GLU A 7 -4.80 20.80 -17.88
C GLU A 7 -5.21 20.58 -16.42
N ARG A 8 -6.51 20.53 -16.10
CA ARG A 8 -6.98 20.23 -14.73
C ARG A 8 -6.47 18.89 -14.21
N ARG A 9 -6.42 17.88 -15.08
CA ARG A 9 -5.88 16.56 -14.73
C ARG A 9 -4.39 16.63 -14.40
N ARG A 10 -3.60 17.33 -15.22
CA ARG A 10 -2.16 17.58 -14.96
C ARG A 10 -1.95 18.34 -13.65
N ASP A 11 -2.72 19.38 -13.39
CA ASP A 11 -2.72 20.12 -12.13
C ASP A 11 -3.02 19.22 -10.93
N THR A 12 -3.97 18.30 -11.10
CA THR A 12 -4.32 17.32 -10.06
C THR A 12 -3.16 16.37 -9.77
N VAL A 13 -2.47 15.88 -10.80
CA VAL A 13 -1.26 15.05 -10.62
C VAL A 13 -0.19 15.80 -9.83
N LEU A 14 0.06 17.07 -10.14
CA LEU A 14 1.04 17.89 -9.41
C LEU A 14 0.65 18.05 -7.93
N LYS A 15 -0.63 18.33 -7.65
CA LYS A 15 -1.15 18.45 -6.27
C LYS A 15 -1.03 17.14 -5.49
N ILE A 16 -1.32 16.00 -6.12
CA ILE A 16 -1.15 14.68 -5.51
C ILE A 16 0.33 14.44 -5.20
N THR A 17 1.21 14.71 -6.16
CA THR A 17 2.65 14.49 -6.02
C THR A 17 3.22 15.33 -4.87
N SER A 18 2.92 16.63 -4.84
CA SER A 18 3.34 17.53 -3.76
C SER A 18 2.83 17.07 -2.40
N LYS A 19 1.55 16.65 -2.31
CA LYS A 19 0.97 16.16 -1.06
C LYS A 19 1.63 14.86 -0.58
N LEU A 20 1.92 13.92 -1.49
CA LEU A 20 2.64 12.69 -1.16
C LEU A 20 4.09 12.99 -0.73
N GLN A 21 4.74 13.96 -1.34
CA GLN A 21 6.09 14.39 -0.97
C GLN A 21 6.10 14.96 0.46
N THR A 22 5.18 15.87 0.80
CA THR A 22 5.04 16.40 2.16
C THR A 22 4.79 15.30 3.19
N LEU A 23 3.94 14.31 2.85
CA LEU A 23 3.53 13.27 3.78
C LEU A 23 4.58 12.16 3.96
N THR A 24 5.38 11.86 2.93
CA THR A 24 6.29 10.71 2.93
C THR A 24 7.77 11.08 2.91
N GLY A 25 8.10 12.33 2.59
CA GLY A 25 9.47 12.83 2.41
C GLY A 25 10.20 12.21 1.20
N GLN A 26 9.51 11.45 0.35
CA GLN A 26 10.10 10.86 -0.85
C GLN A 26 10.30 11.91 -1.94
N PRO A 27 11.30 11.74 -2.82
CA PRO A 27 11.55 12.69 -3.90
C PRO A 27 10.40 12.66 -4.92
N GLU A 28 10.18 13.80 -5.57
CA GLU A 28 9.11 13.98 -6.56
C GLU A 28 9.17 12.91 -7.68
N ALA A 29 10.37 12.58 -8.16
CA ALA A 29 10.59 11.63 -9.24
C ALA A 29 9.96 10.25 -8.96
N ASP A 30 10.08 9.77 -7.72
CA ASP A 30 9.54 8.46 -7.30
C ASP A 30 8.02 8.50 -7.11
N LEU A 31 7.47 9.67 -6.77
CA LEU A 31 6.06 9.86 -6.47
C LEU A 31 5.22 10.23 -7.70
N ARG A 32 5.84 10.81 -8.73
CA ARG A 32 5.13 11.32 -9.92
C ARG A 32 4.42 10.23 -10.71
N GLN A 33 5.05 9.05 -10.83
CA GLN A 33 4.42 7.90 -11.48
C GLN A 33 3.21 7.40 -10.68
N LEU A 34 3.35 7.29 -9.36
CA LEU A 34 2.25 6.90 -8.47
C LEU A 34 1.10 7.92 -8.54
N ALA A 35 1.41 9.21 -8.49
CA ALA A 35 0.41 10.27 -8.58
C ALA A 35 -0.38 10.23 -9.90
N SER A 36 0.30 9.97 -11.02
CA SER A 36 -0.32 9.82 -12.34
C SER A 36 -1.26 8.61 -12.38
N GLN A 37 -0.86 7.48 -11.81
CA GLN A 37 -1.71 6.28 -11.74
C GLN A 37 -2.94 6.47 -10.82
N LEU A 38 -2.79 7.20 -9.71
CA LEU A 38 -3.91 7.52 -8.81
C LEU A 38 -4.93 8.41 -9.51
N GLU A 39 -4.44 9.41 -10.27
CA GLU A 39 -5.27 10.31 -11.05
C GLU A 39 -6.03 9.56 -12.16
N GLU A 40 -5.33 8.79 -12.97
CA GLU A 40 -5.93 8.06 -14.08
C GLU A 40 -7.03 7.09 -13.61
N LYS A 41 -6.78 6.36 -12.51
CA LYS A 41 -7.80 5.48 -11.92
C LYS A 41 -9.01 6.26 -11.40
N ALA A 42 -8.80 7.41 -10.78
CA ALA A 42 -9.91 8.23 -10.31
C ALA A 42 -10.73 8.81 -11.47
N PHE A 43 -10.07 9.21 -12.56
CA PHE A 43 -10.73 9.68 -13.78
C PHE A 43 -11.61 8.58 -14.41
N ASN A 44 -11.06 7.38 -14.56
CA ASN A 44 -11.81 6.24 -15.11
C ASN A 44 -12.99 5.83 -14.21
N ASP A 45 -12.79 5.82 -12.88
CA ASP A 45 -13.84 5.46 -11.92
C ASP A 45 -14.94 6.54 -11.75
N ALA A 46 -14.65 7.78 -12.12
CA ALA A 46 -15.56 8.90 -11.95
C ALA A 46 -16.71 8.93 -12.97
N GLY A 47 -16.59 8.19 -14.07
CA GLY A 47 -17.62 8.11 -15.11
C GLY A 47 -18.00 9.48 -15.69
N GLY A 48 -17.07 10.44 -15.70
CA GLY A 48 -17.30 11.81 -16.18
C GLY A 48 -17.84 12.80 -15.14
N SER A 49 -18.10 12.39 -13.89
CA SER A 49 -18.49 13.31 -12.82
C SER A 49 -17.28 13.94 -12.13
N GLU A 50 -17.16 15.27 -12.20
CA GLU A 50 -16.08 16.02 -11.54
C GLU A 50 -16.07 15.84 -10.01
N GLU A 51 -17.25 15.82 -9.38
CA GLU A 51 -17.36 15.60 -7.93
C GLU A 51 -16.86 14.21 -7.55
N GLN A 52 -17.29 13.19 -8.30
CA GLN A 52 -16.84 11.81 -8.07
C GLN A 52 -15.34 11.69 -8.31
N TYR A 53 -14.82 12.35 -9.34
CA TYR A 53 -13.38 12.40 -9.59
C TYR A 53 -12.62 12.88 -8.36
N PHE A 54 -12.92 14.05 -7.82
CA PHE A 54 -12.20 14.57 -6.64
C PHE A 54 -12.40 13.70 -5.40
N HIS A 55 -13.60 13.13 -5.21
CA HIS A 55 -13.86 12.19 -4.11
C HIS A 55 -12.98 10.93 -4.23
N LYS A 56 -12.86 10.36 -5.44
CA LYS A 56 -12.01 9.19 -5.71
C LYS A 56 -10.53 9.52 -5.53
N ILE A 57 -10.08 10.69 -5.98
CA ILE A 57 -8.70 11.18 -5.75
C ILE A 57 -8.39 11.21 -4.25
N ALA A 58 -9.26 11.80 -3.43
CA ALA A 58 -9.05 11.91 -1.99
C ALA A 58 -8.93 10.53 -1.32
N ARG A 59 -9.84 9.61 -1.64
CA ARG A 59 -9.82 8.24 -1.11
C ARG A 59 -8.54 7.49 -1.51
N ARG A 60 -8.13 7.62 -2.77
CA ARG A 60 -6.93 6.96 -3.30
C ARG A 60 -5.64 7.51 -2.70
N LEU A 61 -5.57 8.82 -2.50
CA LEU A 61 -4.45 9.46 -1.81
C LEU A 61 -4.28 8.95 -0.38
N GLN A 62 -5.38 8.81 0.37
CA GLN A 62 -5.34 8.28 1.73
C GLN A 62 -4.82 6.84 1.76
N GLN A 63 -5.27 5.99 0.83
CA GLN A 63 -4.79 4.61 0.71
C GLN A 63 -3.30 4.55 0.33
N ALA A 64 -2.86 5.37 -0.63
CA ALA A 64 -1.47 5.44 -1.03
C ALA A 64 -0.56 5.89 0.13
N TYR A 65 -1.00 6.88 0.91
CA TYR A 65 -0.28 7.31 2.11
C TYR A 65 -0.15 6.17 3.13
N LEU A 66 -1.23 5.46 3.45
CA LEU A 66 -1.21 4.35 4.40
C LEU A 66 -0.26 3.22 3.93
N PHE A 67 -0.27 2.91 2.64
CA PHE A 67 0.62 1.90 2.07
C PHE A 67 2.09 2.33 2.16
N LEU A 68 2.40 3.57 1.81
CA LEU A 68 3.76 4.10 1.89
C LEU A 68 4.25 4.22 3.35
N ALA A 69 3.37 4.60 4.28
CA ALA A 69 3.67 4.65 5.70
C ALA A 69 3.95 3.24 6.27
N ALA A 70 3.14 2.23 5.89
CA ALA A 70 3.35 0.84 6.28
C ALA A 70 4.66 0.27 5.71
N GLY A 71 4.99 0.58 4.45
CA GLY A 71 6.26 0.19 3.84
C GLY A 71 7.50 0.85 4.47
N ARG A 72 7.34 2.06 5.06
CA ARG A 72 8.39 2.76 5.81
C ARG A 72 8.67 2.11 7.16
N GLN A 73 7.64 1.58 7.82
CA GLN A 73 7.79 0.88 9.10
C GLN A 73 8.64 -0.40 8.95
N LEU A 74 8.50 -1.10 7.82
CA LEU A 74 9.28 -2.31 7.50
C LEU A 74 10.73 -2.03 7.06
N ASN A 75 11.05 -0.80 6.67
CA ASN A 75 12.39 -0.37 6.26
C ASN A 75 13.13 0.46 7.33
N GLN A 76 12.65 0.45 8.59
CA GLN A 76 13.45 0.97 9.69
C GLN A 76 14.57 -0.03 10.03
N PRO A 77 15.85 0.36 9.98
CA PRO A 77 16.94 -0.48 10.44
C PRO A 77 16.81 -0.64 11.96
N GLY A 78 16.17 -1.74 12.38
CA GLY A 78 15.83 -2.00 13.79
C GLY A 78 14.47 -2.68 14.00
N GLN A 79 13.60 -2.72 13.01
CA GLN A 79 12.36 -3.52 13.06
C GLN A 79 12.43 -4.62 12.01
N ALA A 80 13.11 -5.72 12.36
CA ALA A 80 12.79 -6.98 11.70
C ALA A 80 11.28 -7.20 11.83
N PRO A 81 10.59 -7.69 10.78
CA PRO A 81 9.22 -8.12 10.93
C PRO A 81 9.22 -9.14 12.06
N MET A 82 8.61 -8.79 13.19
CA MET A 82 8.09 -9.80 14.09
C MET A 82 6.97 -10.47 13.30
N ALA A 83 7.35 -11.37 12.40
CA ALA A 83 6.55 -12.56 12.16
C ALA A 83 6.27 -13.08 13.56
N SER A 84 5.03 -12.88 14.04
CA SER A 84 4.51 -13.51 15.24
C SER A 84 4.59 -15.01 15.01
N GLY A 85 5.78 -15.56 15.23
CA GLY A 85 5.98 -16.93 15.53
C GLY A 85 5.37 -17.18 16.89
N MET A 86 4.48 -18.17 16.91
CA MET A 86 4.03 -18.93 18.07
C MET A 86 2.85 -18.36 18.85
N GLN A 87 1.70 -18.99 18.64
CA GLN A 87 1.10 -19.94 19.57
C GLN A 87 0.05 -20.74 18.78
N GLN A 88 -0.21 -22.03 18.92
CA GLN A 88 0.28 -23.14 19.72
C GLN A 88 -0.68 -24.29 19.34
N GLN A 89 -0.17 -25.48 19.01
CA GLN A 89 -0.86 -26.79 19.06
C GLN A 89 0.11 -27.81 18.43
N GLY A 90 0.90 -28.50 19.26
CA GLY A 90 0.64 -29.90 19.65
C GLY A 90 1.23 -30.81 18.56
N ILE A 91 2.33 -31.54 18.76
CA ILE A 91 2.54 -32.57 19.78
C ILE A 91 4.03 -32.93 19.81
N ALA A 92 4.66 -32.79 20.96
CA ALA A 92 5.80 -33.61 21.33
C ALA A 92 5.26 -34.90 21.96
N SER A 93 5.73 -36.06 21.50
CA SER A 93 5.98 -37.29 22.28
C SER A 93 6.13 -38.49 21.35
N GLY A 94 7.18 -39.28 21.53
CA GLY A 94 7.18 -40.67 21.07
C GLY A 94 8.43 -41.20 20.37
N MET A 95 9.64 -40.87 20.85
CA MET A 95 10.82 -41.70 20.58
C MET A 95 11.13 -42.48 21.86
N GLN A 96 10.67 -43.74 21.95
CA GLN A 96 11.22 -44.75 22.86
C GLN A 96 10.66 -46.17 22.57
N GLN A 97 11.55 -46.99 21.99
CA GLN A 97 11.86 -48.39 22.33
C GLN A 97 10.75 -49.40 22.64
N GLN A 98 10.76 -50.51 21.87
CA GLN A 98 10.56 -51.94 22.23
C GLN A 98 10.42 -52.68 20.89
N GLY A 99 11.28 -53.60 20.45
CA GLY A 99 11.75 -54.80 21.12
C GLY A 99 11.09 -56.00 20.43
N LEU A 100 11.74 -56.62 19.44
CA LEU A 100 11.35 -57.93 18.89
C LEU A 100 12.60 -58.68 18.44
N GLY A 101 13.16 -59.47 19.36
CA GLY A 101 13.84 -60.69 18.96
C GLY A 101 12.80 -61.79 18.81
N VAL A 102 12.88 -62.58 17.74
CA VAL A 102 12.55 -64.02 17.73
C VAL A 102 13.04 -64.61 16.40
N GLN A 103 14.09 -65.45 16.55
CA GLN A 103 14.35 -66.72 15.87
C GLN A 103 14.54 -66.74 14.36
#